data_AF-A0A1I7XXI9-F1
#
_entry.id   AF-A0A1I7XXI9-F1
#
_cell.length_a   1.000
_cell.length_b   1.000
_cell.length_c   1.000
_cell.angle_alpha   90.00
_cell.angle_beta   90.00
_cell.angle_gamma   90.00
#
_symmetry.space_group_name_H-M   'P 1'
#
loop_
_entity.id
_entity.type
_entity.pdbx_description
1 polymer ?
#
loop_
_entity_poly.entity_id
_entity_poly.type
_entity_poly.pdbx_seq_one_letter_code
_entity_poly.pdbx_strand_id
1 'polypeptide(L)'
;MHTYANQYQFYVKQIGGHQCFSSDEWFRSDKTHLRVRGVVNTYNPTGEPPNGTLEEAVQCSRRMVPYLTNLKEIYVSLFLGQPERFDFLWKRPCHTLTHFRSDMMVINWHLENNDRLKCMKTYLYSYDKVRDLLPLCVEKRLTWKMEFIPYSNFSEGVKTWEGDAQWDKIYPLFTEMNIFKKRALLKDGTAFYEDEHMRKELVCVSIFASSLTITWK
;
A
#
# COMPACT_ATOMS: atom_id res chain seq x y z
N MET A 1 -0.92 18.00 24.83
CA MET A 1 -0.64 16.59 24.49
C MET A 1 -1.92 15.80 24.75
N HIS A 2 -2.68 15.49 23.70
CA HIS A 2 -3.84 14.60 23.85
C HIS A 2 -3.33 13.16 23.72
N THR A 3 -3.36 12.42 24.83
CA THR A 3 -3.16 10.98 24.88
C THR A 3 -4.39 10.31 24.27
N TYR A 4 -4.38 10.15 22.95
CA TYR A 4 -5.31 9.24 22.30
C TYR A 4 -5.00 7.83 22.82
N ALA A 5 -5.99 7.20 23.47
CA ALA A 5 -5.90 5.79 23.82
C ALA A 5 -5.62 5.01 22.53
N ASN A 6 -4.48 4.33 22.47
CA ASN A 6 -4.04 3.63 21.27
C ASN A 6 -4.99 2.46 20.98
N GLN A 7 -5.92 2.63 20.04
CA GLN A 7 -6.89 1.61 19.63
C GLN A 7 -6.37 0.84 18.40
N TYR A 8 -6.21 -0.48 18.49
CA TYR A 8 -5.62 -1.31 17.42
C TYR A 8 -6.65 -2.26 16.82
N GLN A 9 -6.67 -2.39 15.49
CA GLN A 9 -7.52 -3.35 14.80
C GLN A 9 -6.70 -4.22 13.83
N PHE A 10 -6.85 -5.53 13.99
CA PHE A 10 -6.19 -6.53 13.17
C PHE A 10 -7.26 -7.31 12.41
N TYR A 11 -7.04 -7.48 11.10
CA TYR A 11 -7.96 -8.24 10.26
C TYR A 11 -7.21 -9.23 9.39
N VAL A 12 -7.91 -10.31 9.07
CA VAL A 12 -7.41 -11.45 8.31
C VAL A 12 -8.36 -11.69 7.16
N LYS A 13 -7.84 -11.95 5.96
CA LYS A 13 -8.66 -12.29 4.79
C LYS A 13 -8.52 -13.77 4.45
N GLN A 14 -9.64 -14.50 4.44
CA GLN A 14 -9.72 -15.92 4.06
C GLN A 14 -9.97 -16.12 2.55
N ILE A 15 -9.86 -17.37 2.08
CA ILE A 15 -10.15 -17.77 0.70
C ILE A 15 -11.66 -17.75 0.45
N GLY A 16 -12.10 -17.14 -0.65
CA GLY A 16 -13.49 -17.20 -1.11
C GLY A 16 -14.44 -16.16 -0.49
N GLY A 17 -13.95 -15.28 0.38
CA GLY A 17 -14.75 -14.20 0.96
C GLY A 17 -13.91 -13.08 1.60
N HIS A 18 -14.53 -11.92 1.78
CA HIS A 18 -13.97 -10.81 2.58
C HIS A 18 -14.52 -10.94 4.02
N GLN A 19 -14.21 -12.04 4.71
CA GLN A 19 -14.53 -12.13 6.14
C GLN A 19 -13.38 -11.54 6.93
N CYS A 20 -13.65 -10.43 7.60
CA CYS A 20 -12.77 -9.79 8.57
C CYS A 20 -13.12 -10.35 9.94
N PHE A 21 -12.12 -10.84 10.68
CA PHE A 21 -12.28 -11.26 12.07
C PHE A 21 -11.55 -10.26 12.97
N SER A 22 -12.19 -9.90 14.07
CA SER A 22 -11.52 -9.30 15.22
C SER A 22 -10.61 -10.29 15.94
N SER A 23 -9.77 -9.78 16.84
CA SER A 23 -8.94 -10.63 17.72
C SER A 23 -9.77 -11.63 18.51
N ASP A 24 -10.92 -11.20 19.05
CA ASP A 24 -11.79 -12.05 19.86
C ASP A 24 -12.48 -13.14 19.04
N GLU A 25 -12.95 -12.81 17.84
CA GLU A 25 -13.52 -13.79 16.92
C GLU A 25 -12.46 -14.79 16.44
N TRP A 26 -11.23 -14.32 16.22
CA TRP A 26 -10.12 -15.19 15.87
C TRP A 26 -9.81 -16.19 16.98
N PHE A 27 -9.81 -15.75 18.24
CA PHE A 27 -9.57 -16.60 19.41
C PHE A 27 -10.68 -17.62 19.66
N ARG A 28 -11.93 -17.29 19.33
CA ARG A 28 -13.10 -18.14 19.60
C ARG A 28 -13.42 -19.12 18.48
N SER A 29 -12.85 -18.93 17.29
CA SER A 29 -13.17 -19.77 16.14
C SER A 29 -12.28 -21.02 16.07
N ASP A 30 -12.92 -22.18 16.01
CA ASP A 30 -12.31 -23.48 15.70
C ASP A 30 -11.92 -23.64 14.21
N LYS A 31 -12.39 -22.73 13.35
CA LYS A 31 -12.29 -22.77 11.88
C LYS A 31 -11.34 -21.74 11.27
N THR A 32 -10.68 -20.90 12.07
CA THR A 32 -9.79 -19.82 11.60
C THR A 32 -8.47 -20.30 11.00
N HIS A 33 -8.15 -21.60 11.12
CA HIS A 33 -6.96 -22.22 10.50
C HIS A 33 -7.04 -22.39 8.97
N LEU A 34 -8.14 -21.98 8.33
CA LEU A 34 -8.27 -22.01 6.87
C LEU A 34 -7.30 -20.99 6.23
N ARG A 35 -6.41 -21.51 5.37
CA ARG A 35 -5.33 -20.83 4.62
C ARG A 35 -5.51 -19.30 4.51
N VAL A 36 -4.87 -18.57 5.41
CA VAL A 36 -4.84 -17.11 5.39
C VAL A 36 -4.18 -16.63 4.10
N ARG A 37 -4.86 -15.77 3.35
CA ARG A 37 -4.33 -15.21 2.09
C ARG A 37 -3.97 -13.74 2.20
N GLY A 38 -4.46 -13.04 3.21
CA GLY A 38 -4.01 -11.69 3.47
C GLY A 38 -4.12 -11.26 4.92
N VAL A 39 -3.28 -10.30 5.26
CA VAL A 39 -3.19 -9.68 6.58
C VAL A 39 -3.35 -8.19 6.41
N VAL A 40 -4.20 -7.59 7.23
CA VAL A 40 -4.43 -6.15 7.27
C VAL A 40 -4.11 -5.67 8.67
N ASN A 41 -3.15 -4.75 8.78
CA ASN A 41 -2.84 -4.07 10.03
C ASN A 41 -3.21 -2.59 9.88
N THR A 42 -4.26 -2.17 10.57
CA THR A 42 -4.84 -0.82 10.46
C THR A 42 -5.17 -0.24 11.84
N TYR A 43 -5.05 1.08 11.95
CA TYR A 43 -5.60 1.85 13.07
C TYR A 43 -6.88 2.54 12.60
N ASN A 44 -7.95 2.43 13.39
CA ASN A 44 -9.21 3.09 13.12
C ASN A 44 -9.50 4.13 14.23
N PRO A 45 -9.39 5.44 13.93
CA PRO A 45 -9.63 6.49 14.92
C PRO A 45 -11.11 6.73 15.25
N THR A 46 -12.07 6.16 14.51
CA THR A 46 -13.48 6.58 14.59
C THR A 46 -14.35 5.79 15.56
N GLY A 47 -13.75 4.96 16.43
CA GLY A 47 -14.39 4.52 17.67
C GLY A 47 -15.75 3.82 17.55
N GLU A 48 -15.79 2.64 16.94
CA GLU A 48 -16.73 1.57 17.32
C GLU A 48 -15.96 0.23 17.38
N PRO A 49 -16.00 -0.54 18.49
CA PRO A 49 -15.03 -1.60 18.76
C PRO A 49 -15.39 -2.95 18.12
N PRO A 50 -14.43 -3.89 18.05
CA PRO A 50 -14.17 -4.70 19.24
C PRO A 50 -12.83 -4.34 19.91
N ASN A 51 -12.87 -4.31 21.24
CA ASN A 51 -11.86 -3.76 22.14
C ASN A 51 -10.61 -4.64 22.24
N GLY A 52 -9.43 -4.03 22.22
CA GLY A 52 -8.17 -4.67 22.61
C GLY A 52 -7.04 -3.66 22.81
N THR A 53 -6.21 -3.88 23.81
CA THR A 53 -4.93 -3.19 24.06
C THR A 53 -3.92 -3.50 22.95
N LEU A 54 -2.86 -2.68 22.84
CA LEU A 54 -1.74 -2.97 21.94
C LEU A 54 -1.18 -4.37 22.18
N GLU A 55 -1.00 -4.72 23.45
CA GLU A 55 -0.44 -5.99 23.89
C GLU A 55 -1.33 -7.16 23.46
N GLU A 56 -2.65 -7.06 23.61
CA GLU A 56 -3.60 -8.06 23.12
C GLU A 56 -3.52 -8.22 21.60
N ALA A 57 -3.41 -7.10 20.87
CA ALA A 57 -3.24 -7.08 19.44
C ALA A 57 -1.94 -7.76 18.99
N VAL A 58 -0.83 -7.51 19.69
CA VAL A 58 0.47 -8.15 19.47
C VAL A 58 0.40 -9.65 19.77
N GLN A 59 -0.21 -10.05 20.90
CA GLN A 59 -0.34 -11.46 21.27
C GLN A 59 -1.22 -12.24 20.30
N CYS A 60 -2.33 -11.64 19.86
CA CYS A 60 -3.17 -12.19 18.81
C CYS A 60 -2.38 -12.39 17.51
N SER A 61 -1.68 -11.35 17.06
CA SER A 61 -0.84 -11.40 15.86
C SER A 61 0.26 -12.46 15.96
N ARG A 62 0.87 -12.66 17.13
CA ARG A 62 1.89 -13.71 17.34
C ARG A 62 1.32 -15.11 17.19
N ARG A 63 0.13 -15.37 17.72
CA ARG A 63 -0.53 -16.68 17.63
C ARG A 63 -0.97 -17.02 16.20
N MET A 64 -1.15 -15.99 15.36
CA MET A 64 -1.45 -16.17 13.93
C MET A 64 -0.25 -16.60 13.09
N VAL A 65 0.97 -16.21 13.47
CA VAL A 65 2.20 -16.40 12.69
C VAL A 65 2.34 -17.79 12.05
N PRO A 66 2.10 -18.91 12.77
CA PRO A 66 2.23 -20.25 12.19
C PRO A 66 1.31 -20.52 10.99
N TYR A 67 0.20 -19.78 10.87
CA TYR A 67 -0.81 -19.95 9.83
C TYR A 67 -0.61 -19.02 8.63
N LEU A 68 0.31 -18.06 8.73
CA LEU A 68 0.61 -17.07 7.69
C LEU A 68 1.58 -17.62 6.64
N THR A 69 1.22 -18.75 6.04
CA THR A 69 2.00 -19.37 4.98
C THR A 69 1.41 -19.02 3.62
N ASN A 70 2.26 -18.77 2.62
CA ASN A 70 1.81 -18.56 1.24
C ASN A 70 0.80 -17.39 1.08
N LEU A 71 1.13 -16.25 1.69
CA LEU A 71 0.33 -15.04 1.65
C LEU A 71 0.22 -14.49 0.22
N LYS A 72 -1.01 -14.17 -0.20
CA LYS A 72 -1.25 -13.49 -1.46
C LYS A 72 -0.97 -12.00 -1.30
N GLU A 73 -1.45 -11.38 -0.22
CA GLU A 73 -1.37 -9.93 -0.03
C GLU A 73 -1.07 -9.57 1.43
N ILE A 74 -0.25 -8.56 1.65
CA ILE A 74 -0.08 -7.93 2.97
C ILE A 74 -0.46 -6.46 2.81
N TYR A 75 -1.33 -5.97 3.69
CA TYR A 75 -1.69 -4.56 3.80
C TYR A 75 -1.12 -4.00 5.10
N VAL A 76 -0.18 -3.06 4.98
CA VAL A 76 0.49 -2.40 6.09
C VAL A 76 0.06 -0.93 6.12
N SER A 77 -0.84 -0.58 7.04
CA SER A 77 -1.19 0.81 7.36
C SER A 77 -1.03 1.06 8.86
N LEU A 78 0.22 1.13 9.29
CA LEU A 78 0.60 1.36 10.67
C LEU A 78 0.52 2.87 10.98
N PHE A 79 -0.38 3.29 11.87
CA PHE A 79 -0.53 4.70 12.26
C PHE A 79 0.41 5.14 13.39
N LEU A 80 1.24 4.26 13.95
CA LEU A 80 1.70 4.44 15.33
C LEU A 80 3.21 4.50 15.54
N GLY A 81 3.99 4.83 14.50
CA GLY A 81 5.41 5.16 14.66
C GLY A 81 6.28 4.07 15.28
N GLN A 82 5.77 2.83 15.37
CA GLN A 82 6.46 1.66 15.92
C GLN A 82 6.25 0.42 15.03
N PRO A 83 6.57 0.51 13.72
CA PRO A 83 6.45 -0.63 12.82
C PRO A 83 7.23 -1.85 13.29
N GLU A 84 8.32 -1.67 14.02
CA GLU A 84 9.17 -2.72 14.57
C GLU A 84 8.40 -3.66 15.51
N ARG A 85 7.37 -3.17 16.21
CA ARG A 85 6.57 -4.00 17.13
C ARG A 85 5.76 -5.08 16.41
N PHE A 86 5.53 -4.93 15.11
CA PHE A 86 4.79 -5.89 14.29
C PHE A 86 5.66 -6.50 13.19
N ASP A 87 6.99 -6.41 13.31
CA ASP A 87 7.90 -6.89 12.27
C ASP A 87 7.74 -8.39 11.99
N PHE A 88 7.48 -9.21 13.01
CA PHE A 88 7.18 -10.63 12.88
C PHE A 88 5.95 -10.92 11.99
N LEU A 89 5.08 -9.92 11.78
CA LEU A 89 3.86 -10.00 10.99
C LEU A 89 4.09 -9.47 9.56
N TRP A 90 4.65 -8.25 9.41
CA TRP A 90 4.84 -7.67 8.07
C TRP A 90 6.12 -8.14 7.37
N LYS A 91 7.16 -8.58 8.10
CA LYS A 91 8.34 -9.25 7.52
C LYS A 91 8.03 -10.70 7.12
N ARG A 92 7.01 -10.88 6.28
CA ARG A 92 6.58 -12.18 5.77
C ARG A 92 6.51 -12.14 4.24
N PRO A 93 7.00 -13.18 3.54
CA PRO A 93 6.87 -13.24 2.10
C PRO A 93 5.42 -13.23 1.63
N CYS A 94 5.11 -12.41 0.62
CA CYS A 94 3.80 -12.27 0.01
C CYS A 94 3.92 -11.95 -1.50
N HIS A 95 2.85 -12.15 -2.28
CA HIS A 95 2.85 -11.76 -3.69
C HIS A 95 2.59 -10.27 -3.91
N THR A 96 1.77 -9.66 -3.06
CA THR A 96 1.38 -8.25 -3.17
C THR A 96 1.57 -7.54 -1.83
N LEU A 97 2.34 -6.46 -1.84
CA LEU A 97 2.46 -5.57 -0.70
C LEU A 97 1.62 -4.32 -0.96
N THR A 98 0.77 -3.93 -0.01
CA THR A 98 0.05 -2.66 -0.03
C THR A 98 0.50 -1.83 1.17
N HIS A 99 1.14 -0.69 0.91
CA HIS A 99 1.73 0.18 1.92
C HIS A 99 1.49 1.65 1.63
N PHE A 100 0.53 2.25 2.33
CA PHE A 100 0.14 3.66 2.18
C PHE A 100 0.73 4.49 3.32
N ARG A 101 2.07 4.48 3.47
CA ARG A 101 2.80 5.31 4.45
C ARG A 101 4.08 5.85 3.84
N SER A 102 4.68 6.85 4.49
CA SER A 102 5.91 7.49 4.02
C SER A 102 7.19 6.73 4.37
N ASP A 103 7.11 5.74 5.26
CA ASP A 103 8.23 4.93 5.74
C ASP A 103 8.69 3.93 4.66
N MET A 104 9.98 3.96 4.35
CA MET A 104 10.60 3.09 3.35
C MET A 104 11.08 1.77 3.94
N MET A 105 11.19 1.62 5.26
CA MET A 105 11.71 0.41 5.89
C MET A 105 10.94 -0.85 5.46
N VAL A 106 9.61 -0.76 5.42
CA VAL A 106 8.75 -1.88 5.00
C VAL A 106 8.98 -2.22 3.52
N ILE A 107 9.04 -1.19 2.66
CA ILE A 107 9.27 -1.37 1.22
C ILE A 107 10.65 -1.99 0.97
N ASN A 108 11.70 -1.43 1.56
CA ASN A 108 13.08 -1.91 1.43
C ASN A 108 13.19 -3.36 1.85
N TRP A 109 12.65 -3.71 3.02
CA TRP A 109 12.72 -5.08 3.50
C TRP A 109 12.07 -6.06 2.52
N HIS A 110 10.90 -5.72 1.97
CA HIS A 110 10.23 -6.60 1.00
C HIS A 110 10.97 -6.66 -0.35
N LEU A 111 11.54 -5.55 -0.82
CA LEU A 111 12.37 -5.56 -2.03
C LEU A 111 13.65 -6.39 -1.85
N GLU A 112 14.24 -6.43 -0.66
CA GLU A 112 15.47 -7.20 -0.41
C GLU A 112 15.20 -8.68 -0.07
N ASN A 113 14.13 -8.96 0.68
CA ASN A 113 13.95 -10.25 1.37
C ASN A 113 12.72 -11.06 0.90
N ASN A 114 11.88 -10.52 0.02
CA ASN A 114 10.67 -11.22 -0.44
C ASN A 114 10.76 -11.59 -1.92
N ASP A 115 11.34 -12.76 -2.21
CA ASP A 115 11.48 -13.31 -3.58
C ASP A 115 10.15 -13.60 -4.27
N ARG A 116 9.06 -13.60 -3.51
CA ARG A 116 7.72 -13.87 -4.03
C ARG A 116 6.99 -12.60 -4.42
N LEU A 117 7.55 -11.44 -4.10
CA LEU A 117 6.92 -10.15 -4.37
C LEU A 117 6.80 -9.95 -5.87
N LYS A 118 5.56 -9.77 -6.34
CA LYS A 118 5.25 -9.48 -7.74
C LYS A 118 4.65 -8.09 -7.91
N CYS A 119 3.96 -7.59 -6.89
CA CYS A 119 3.30 -6.30 -6.95
C CYS A 119 3.46 -5.51 -5.66
N MET A 120 3.67 -4.20 -5.80
CA MET A 120 3.58 -3.24 -4.72
C MET A 120 2.50 -2.19 -5.03
N LYS A 121 1.74 -1.80 -4.01
CA LYS A 121 0.77 -0.71 -4.04
C LYS A 121 1.14 0.29 -2.96
N THR A 122 1.41 1.53 -3.33
CA THR A 122 1.84 2.57 -2.37
C THR A 122 1.20 3.91 -2.67
N TYR A 123 1.48 4.91 -1.82
CA TYR A 123 1.35 6.30 -2.27
C TYR A 123 2.37 6.62 -3.36
N LEU A 124 2.08 7.65 -4.15
CA LEU A 124 3.06 8.23 -5.06
C LEU A 124 4.26 8.80 -4.29
N TYR A 125 5.43 8.26 -4.59
CA TYR A 125 6.71 8.84 -4.20
C TYR A 125 7.29 9.61 -5.39
N SER A 126 8.12 10.62 -5.13
CA SER A 126 8.96 11.18 -6.18
C SER A 126 10.01 10.16 -6.61
N TYR A 127 10.40 10.22 -7.89
CA TYR A 127 11.45 9.36 -8.46
C TYR A 127 12.73 9.42 -7.62
N ASP A 128 13.19 10.63 -7.28
CA ASP A 128 14.43 10.81 -6.51
C ASP A 128 14.38 10.15 -5.13
N LYS A 129 13.20 10.07 -4.50
CA LYS A 129 13.04 9.44 -3.18
C LYS A 129 13.22 7.92 -3.23
N VAL A 130 12.89 7.30 -4.37
CA VAL A 130 12.89 5.83 -4.52
C VAL A 130 13.89 5.34 -5.55
N ARG A 131 14.71 6.23 -6.12
CA ARG A 131 15.67 5.92 -7.18
C ARG A 131 16.59 4.76 -6.82
N ASP A 132 17.05 4.72 -5.58
CA ASP A 132 17.98 3.69 -5.09
C ASP A 132 17.30 2.32 -4.94
N LEU A 133 15.96 2.26 -4.94
CA LEU A 133 15.16 1.04 -4.88
C LEU A 133 14.81 0.47 -6.26
N LEU A 134 14.95 1.27 -7.32
CA LEU A 134 14.56 0.88 -8.67
C LEU A 134 15.37 -0.30 -9.22
N PRO A 135 16.69 -0.43 -8.96
CA PRO A 135 17.43 -1.62 -9.41
C PRO A 135 16.81 -2.93 -8.89
N LEU A 136 16.35 -2.95 -7.64
CA LEU A 136 15.68 -4.13 -7.06
C LEU A 136 14.30 -4.38 -7.71
N CYS A 137 13.59 -3.32 -8.07
CA CYS A 137 12.32 -3.44 -8.79
C CYS A 137 12.51 -4.02 -10.19
N VAL A 138 13.59 -3.63 -10.88
CA VAL A 138 14.00 -4.17 -12.19
C VAL A 138 14.38 -5.64 -12.06
N GLU A 139 15.27 -5.97 -11.13
CA GLU A 139 15.74 -7.35 -10.90
C GLU A 139 14.59 -8.32 -10.66
N LYS A 140 13.60 -7.90 -9.85
CA LYS A 140 12.41 -8.70 -9.53
C LYS A 140 11.30 -8.62 -10.57
N ARG A 141 11.45 -7.82 -11.64
CA ARG A 141 10.41 -7.55 -12.66
C ARG A 141 9.07 -7.19 -12.03
N LEU A 142 9.15 -6.27 -11.07
CA LEU A 142 8.04 -5.93 -10.22
C LEU A 142 6.95 -5.15 -10.99
N THR A 143 5.72 -5.17 -10.49
CA THR A 143 4.71 -4.17 -10.84
C THR A 143 4.48 -3.25 -9.65
N TRP A 144 4.80 -1.96 -9.78
CA TRP A 144 4.58 -0.96 -8.74
C TRP A 144 3.46 -0.01 -9.13
N LYS A 145 2.32 -0.11 -8.44
CA LYS A 145 1.20 0.82 -8.54
C LYS A 145 1.28 1.88 -7.44
N MET A 146 1.33 3.14 -7.82
CA MET A 146 1.37 4.29 -6.94
C MET A 146 0.06 5.06 -7.05
N GLU A 147 -0.73 5.08 -5.99
CA GLU A 147 -2.00 5.81 -5.95
C GLU A 147 -1.79 7.20 -5.35
N PHE A 148 -2.51 8.18 -5.90
CA PHE A 148 -2.40 9.57 -5.43
C PHE A 148 -3.69 10.34 -5.68
N ILE A 149 -3.86 11.38 -4.86
CA ILE A 149 -4.87 12.40 -5.12
C ILE A 149 -4.22 13.44 -6.04
N PRO A 150 -4.82 13.79 -7.19
CA PRO A 150 -4.30 14.81 -8.10
C PRO A 150 -4.38 16.24 -7.51
N TYR A 151 -3.60 16.51 -6.46
CA TYR A 151 -3.29 17.84 -5.95
C TYR A 151 -1.97 18.36 -6.55
N SER A 152 -1.75 19.68 -6.49
CA SER A 152 -0.53 20.34 -7.01
C SER A 152 0.79 19.73 -6.52
N ASN A 153 0.80 19.21 -5.29
CA ASN A 153 2.02 18.61 -4.73
C ASN A 153 2.26 17.19 -5.27
N PHE A 154 1.21 16.47 -5.67
CA PHE A 154 1.34 15.14 -6.27
C PHE A 154 1.60 15.21 -7.77
N SER A 155 1.14 16.27 -8.47
CA SER A 155 1.52 16.50 -9.87
C SER A 155 3.03 16.67 -10.02
N GLU A 156 3.69 17.37 -9.10
CA GLU A 156 5.16 17.47 -9.09
C GLU A 156 5.82 16.09 -8.93
N GLY A 157 5.29 15.25 -8.03
CA GLY A 157 5.71 13.85 -7.90
C GLY A 157 5.56 13.07 -9.20
N VAL A 158 4.42 13.18 -9.90
CA VAL A 158 4.19 12.52 -11.20
C VAL A 158 5.20 12.99 -12.25
N LYS A 159 5.52 14.29 -12.28
CA LYS A 159 6.51 14.86 -13.23
C LYS A 159 7.91 14.28 -13.03
N THR A 160 8.30 13.98 -11.79
CA THR A 160 9.60 13.31 -11.56
C THR A 160 9.69 11.92 -12.22
N TRP A 161 8.55 11.30 -12.55
CA TRP A 161 8.48 10.02 -13.26
C TRP A 161 8.29 10.14 -14.77
N GLU A 162 8.03 11.34 -15.27
CA GLU A 162 7.69 11.59 -16.67
C GLU A 162 8.79 11.05 -17.58
N GLY A 163 10.05 11.44 -17.37
CA GLY A 163 11.16 11.06 -18.24
C GLY A 163 10.79 11.27 -19.71
N ASP A 164 10.92 10.22 -20.53
CA ASP A 164 10.57 10.25 -21.96
C ASP A 164 9.07 10.19 -22.25
N ALA A 165 8.24 9.95 -21.24
CA ALA A 165 6.82 9.69 -21.41
C ALA A 165 6.00 10.96 -21.73
N GLN A 166 6.56 12.14 -21.46
CA GLN A 166 6.02 13.48 -21.82
C GLN A 166 4.52 13.67 -21.52
N TRP A 167 4.05 13.14 -20.38
CA TRP A 167 2.64 13.16 -20.00
C TRP A 167 2.07 14.58 -19.85
N ASP A 168 2.87 15.60 -19.55
CA ASP A 168 2.40 16.99 -19.47
C ASP A 168 1.77 17.45 -20.79
N LYS A 169 2.15 16.86 -21.93
CA LYS A 169 1.55 17.12 -23.25
C LYS A 169 0.21 16.40 -23.46
N ILE A 170 -0.02 15.30 -22.74
CA ILE A 170 -1.19 14.41 -22.87
C ILE A 170 -2.25 14.76 -21.82
N TYR A 171 -1.79 15.14 -20.63
CA TYR A 171 -2.59 15.58 -19.49
C TYR A 171 -1.91 16.78 -18.82
N PRO A 172 -2.39 18.02 -18.98
CA PRO A 172 -1.82 19.15 -18.25
C PRO A 172 -2.04 18.94 -16.75
N LEU A 173 -0.99 18.51 -16.06
CA LEU A 173 -0.98 18.27 -14.62
C LEU A 173 -1.18 19.60 -13.88
N PHE A 174 -1.97 19.58 -12.80
CA PHE A 174 -2.44 20.77 -12.06
C PHE A 174 -1.30 21.72 -11.68
N THR A 175 -1.28 22.92 -12.27
CA THR A 175 -0.31 23.97 -11.96
C THR A 175 -0.77 24.97 -10.89
N GLU A 176 -2.06 25.08 -10.57
CA GLU A 176 -2.55 26.12 -9.62
C GLU A 176 -3.76 25.69 -8.75
N MET A 177 -3.68 26.06 -7.46
CA MET A 177 -4.59 25.74 -6.35
C MET A 177 -5.99 26.38 -6.48
N ASN A 178 -7.00 25.56 -6.83
CA ASN A 178 -8.33 25.66 -6.22
C ASN A 178 -9.11 24.35 -6.41
N ILE A 179 -9.16 23.52 -5.37
CA ILE A 179 -9.63 22.12 -5.40
C ILE A 179 -11.12 22.02 -5.77
N PHE A 180 -11.93 23.00 -5.36
CA PHE A 180 -13.39 22.95 -5.54
C PHE A 180 -13.86 23.39 -6.92
N LYS A 181 -13.15 24.33 -7.58
CA LYS A 181 -13.54 24.84 -8.91
C LYS A 181 -13.16 23.89 -10.05
N LYS A 182 -12.13 23.06 -9.90
CA LYS A 182 -11.62 22.17 -10.96
C LYS A 182 -12.13 20.73 -10.88
N ARG A 183 -12.96 20.35 -9.90
CA ARG A 183 -13.64 19.05 -9.83
C ARG A 183 -14.39 18.69 -11.12
N ALA A 184 -14.92 19.69 -11.82
CA ALA A 184 -15.64 19.54 -13.09
C ALA A 184 -14.75 19.51 -14.35
N LEU A 185 -13.43 19.70 -14.22
CA LEU A 185 -12.49 19.82 -15.35
C LEU A 185 -11.47 18.68 -15.44
N LEU A 186 -11.39 17.80 -14.43
CA LEU A 186 -10.74 16.50 -14.62
C LEU A 186 -11.58 15.73 -15.63
N LYS A 187 -11.08 15.59 -16.86
CA LYS A 187 -11.53 14.50 -17.71
C LYS A 187 -10.92 13.22 -17.16
N ASP A 188 -11.64 12.12 -17.30
CA ASP A 188 -11.05 10.81 -17.11
C ASP A 188 -10.08 10.57 -18.24
N GLY A 189 -8.95 9.92 -17.95
CA GLY A 189 -7.96 9.67 -18.96
C GLY A 189 -6.90 8.68 -18.53
N THR A 190 -6.24 8.16 -19.55
CA THR A 190 -5.12 7.23 -19.37
C THR A 190 -4.04 7.59 -20.37
N ALA A 191 -2.80 7.66 -19.89
CA ALA A 191 -1.61 7.84 -20.71
C ALA A 191 -0.69 6.65 -20.51
N PHE A 192 -0.02 6.25 -21.60
CA PHE A 192 0.88 5.10 -21.62
C PHE A 192 2.22 5.48 -22.20
N TYR A 193 3.26 4.90 -21.64
CA TYR A 193 4.60 4.88 -22.20
C TYR A 193 5.17 3.47 -22.04
N GLU A 194 5.87 2.99 -23.05
CA GLU A 194 6.45 1.67 -23.05
C GLU A 194 7.73 1.67 -23.89
N ASP A 195 8.79 1.10 -23.32
CA ASP A 195 10.06 0.85 -24.00
C ASP A 195 10.47 -0.64 -23.84
N GLU A 196 11.71 -0.96 -24.18
CA GLU A 196 12.26 -2.31 -24.07
C GLU A 196 12.31 -2.84 -22.63
N HIS A 197 12.44 -1.95 -21.63
CA HIS A 197 12.73 -2.31 -20.24
C HIS A 197 11.55 -2.09 -19.29
N MET A 198 10.63 -1.17 -19.62
CA MET A 198 9.52 -0.83 -18.73
C MET A 198 8.27 -0.36 -19.47
N ARG A 199 7.15 -0.46 -18.76
CA ARG A 199 5.87 0.17 -19.11
C ARG A 199 5.43 1.08 -17.96
N LYS A 200 5.01 2.29 -18.29
CA LYS A 200 4.37 3.23 -17.38
C LYS A 200 2.94 3.51 -17.83
N GLU A 201 2.01 3.46 -16.91
CA GLU A 201 0.59 3.76 -17.13
C GLU A 201 0.14 4.80 -16.10
N LEU A 202 -0.25 5.97 -16.58
CA LEU A 202 -0.84 7.02 -15.75
C LEU A 202 -2.35 6.99 -15.96
N VAL A 203 -3.10 6.67 -14.91
CA VAL A 203 -4.57 6.69 -14.91
C VAL A 203 -5.05 7.85 -14.05
N CYS A 204 -5.92 8.69 -14.63
CA CYS A 204 -6.57 9.80 -13.95
C CYS A 204 -8.09 9.60 -14.06
N VAL A 205 -8.74 9.19 -12.98
CA VAL A 205 -10.21 8.90 -12.98
C VAL A 205 -10.95 9.85 -12.05
N SER A 206 -10.40 10.14 -10.88
CA SER A 206 -11.04 11.05 -9.95
C SER A 206 -10.03 11.59 -8.97
N ILE A 207 -10.46 12.59 -8.19
CA ILE A 207 -9.69 13.10 -7.06
C ILE A 207 -9.38 12.04 -5.99
N PHE A 208 -9.90 10.81 -6.07
CA PHE A 208 -9.63 9.75 -5.08
C PHE A 208 -9.06 8.46 -5.69
N ALA A 209 -8.93 8.38 -7.02
CA ALA A 209 -8.66 7.10 -7.69
C ALA A 209 -7.61 7.19 -8.81
N SER A 210 -6.76 8.22 -8.82
CA SER A 210 -5.67 8.31 -9.78
C SER A 210 -4.48 7.45 -9.37
N SER A 211 -3.76 6.91 -10.36
CA SER A 211 -2.58 6.07 -10.12
C SER A 211 -1.56 6.13 -11.24
N LEU A 212 -0.29 5.96 -10.86
CA LEU A 212 0.82 5.68 -11.76
C LEU A 212 1.26 4.23 -11.54
N THR A 213 1.17 3.39 -12.57
CA THR A 213 1.65 2.01 -12.54
C THR A 213 2.93 1.90 -13.36
N ILE A 214 3.96 1.29 -12.79
CA ILE A 214 5.22 0.97 -13.47
C ILE A 214 5.40 -0.55 -13.46
N THR A 215 5.69 -1.12 -14.61
CA THR A 215 5.97 -2.55 -14.78
C THR A 215 7.32 -2.70 -15.45
N TRP A 216 8.25 -3.42 -14.81
CA TRP A 216 9.57 -3.73 -15.37
C TRP A 216 9.53 -5.08 -16.11
N LYS A 217 10.23 -5.19 -17.25
CA LYS A 217 10.21 -6.35 -18.16
C LYS A 217 11.39 -7.31 -17.97
#